data_AF-A0A935CSC5-F1
#
_entry.id   AF-A0A935CSC5-F1
#
_cell.length_a   1.000
_cell.length_b   1.000
_cell.length_c   1.000
_cell.angle_alpha   90.00
_cell.angle_beta   90.00
_cell.angle_gamma   90.00
#
_symmetry.space_group_name_H-M   'P 1'
#
loop_
_entity.id
_entity.type
_entity.pdbx_description
1 polymer ?
#
loop_
_entity_poly.entity_id
_entity_poly.type
_entity_poly.pdbx_seq_one_letter_code
_entity_poly.pdbx_strand_id
1 'polypeptide(L)'
;MRVLIATDVLSEGLNLQDATRLINYDLHWNPVRLMQRIGRVDRRMDPEIEAQIVADHPAQKKLRGTTAYWNFLPPDELDELLRLFKTVSKKTLRISRTFGIEGKKLLTPDDDYQALRDFTDAYEGTLSPLEAMHLELQALLNARPELEKELQLLPGRVFSGKHNLKPGTRAVFFCFGLPARQAGEGQSEDQAQWTLEAGYVQWYLLELTTGNILEEAPHIAEFIRSTHETARSCEIAKSTLKEAREKVEKHIKNSYLKKVQAPIGVESVLKAWMELN
;
A
#
# COMPACT_ATOMS: atom_id res chain seq x y z
N MET A 1 32.20 -7.35 20.97
CA MET A 1 30.79 -7.32 21.39
C MET A 1 30.06 -8.45 20.67
N ARG A 2 29.19 -9.24 21.32
CA ARG A 2 28.55 -10.42 20.68
C ARG A 2 27.10 -10.19 20.24
N VAL A 3 26.40 -9.23 20.82
CA VAL A 3 25.01 -8.88 20.52
C VAL A 3 24.86 -7.37 20.63
N LEU A 4 24.21 -6.73 19.66
CA LEU A 4 23.81 -5.33 19.68
C LEU A 4 22.28 -5.27 19.64
N ILE A 5 21.69 -4.52 20.56
CA ILE A 5 20.25 -4.24 20.57
C ILE A 5 20.08 -2.75 20.33
N ALA A 6 19.28 -2.40 19.34
CA ALA A 6 19.09 -1.03 18.89
C ALA A 6 17.63 -0.82 18.47
N THR A 7 17.11 0.37 18.74
CA THR A 7 15.86 0.86 18.15
C THR A 7 16.13 1.47 16.78
N ASP A 8 15.08 1.84 16.04
CA ASP A 8 15.18 2.35 14.66
C ASP A 8 16.19 3.49 14.48
N VAL A 9 16.35 4.33 15.51
CA VAL A 9 17.26 5.49 15.52
C VAL A 9 18.73 5.09 15.28
N LEU A 10 19.14 3.89 15.69
CA LEU A 10 20.51 3.39 15.49
C LEU A 10 20.71 2.68 14.14
N SER A 11 19.61 2.27 13.48
CA SER A 11 19.62 1.55 12.20
C SER A 11 19.70 2.47 10.98
N GLU A 12 19.45 3.77 11.14
CA GLU A 12 19.43 4.74 10.05
C GLU A 12 20.82 5.36 9.77
N GLY A 13 21.76 5.33 10.73
CA GLY A 13 23.05 6.06 10.66
C GLY A 13 24.34 5.26 10.83
N LEU A 14 24.29 3.99 11.24
CA LEU A 14 25.50 3.17 11.48
C LEU A 14 25.72 2.13 10.37
N ASN A 15 26.97 1.89 9.98
CA ASN A 15 27.33 0.74 9.15
C ASN A 15 27.64 -0.46 10.06
N LEU A 16 26.87 -1.54 9.91
CA LEU A 16 26.97 -2.75 10.74
C LEU A 16 27.47 -3.94 9.91
N GLN A 17 28.43 -3.70 9.03
CA GLN A 17 28.94 -4.70 8.07
C GLN A 17 29.72 -5.83 8.75
N ASP A 18 30.19 -5.60 9.98
CA ASP A 18 30.80 -6.63 10.83
C ASP A 18 29.77 -7.60 11.44
N ALA A 19 28.48 -7.26 11.38
CA ALA A 19 27.41 -8.12 11.87
C ALA A 19 27.08 -9.22 10.85
N THR A 20 26.88 -10.43 11.35
CA THR A 20 26.56 -11.62 10.53
C THR A 20 25.12 -12.09 10.70
N ARG A 21 24.42 -11.57 11.72
CA ARG A 21 23.03 -11.91 12.03
C ARG A 21 22.22 -10.67 12.37
N LEU A 22 21.09 -10.49 11.71
CA LEU A 22 20.10 -9.45 11.99
C LEU A 22 18.82 -10.11 12.49
N ILE A 23 18.29 -9.64 13.62
CA ILE A 23 16.99 -10.10 14.14
C ILE A 23 16.09 -8.87 14.24
N ASN A 24 15.04 -8.84 13.41
CA ASN A 24 14.01 -7.81 13.47
C ASN A 24 12.88 -8.31 14.38
N TYR A 25 12.70 -7.63 15.50
CA TYR A 25 11.62 -7.93 16.45
C TYR A 25 10.30 -7.27 16.03
N ASP A 26 10.39 -6.19 15.26
CA ASP A 26 9.30 -5.44 14.65
C ASP A 26 9.40 -5.53 13.11
N LEU A 27 8.33 -5.97 12.43
CA LEU A 27 8.23 -5.79 10.99
C LEU A 27 7.69 -4.41 10.67
N HIS A 28 8.51 -3.61 10.00
CA HIS A 28 8.07 -2.31 9.52
C HIS A 28 7.09 -2.47 8.35
N TRP A 29 5.96 -1.75 8.39
CA TRP A 29 4.96 -1.71 7.31
C TRP A 29 5.50 -1.21 5.95
N ASN A 30 6.67 -0.55 5.95
CA ASN A 30 7.35 -0.10 4.75
C ASN A 30 8.50 -1.05 4.38
N PRO A 31 8.36 -1.86 3.30
CA PRO A 31 9.39 -2.82 2.92
C PRO A 31 10.71 -2.17 2.48
N VAL A 32 10.68 -0.91 2.05
CA VAL A 32 11.90 -0.16 1.69
C VAL A 32 12.79 0.04 2.92
N ARG A 33 12.18 0.31 4.09
CA ARG A 33 12.93 0.45 5.34
C ARG A 33 13.54 -0.88 5.78
N LEU A 34 12.82 -1.98 5.62
CA LEU A 34 13.34 -3.32 5.88
C LEU A 34 14.55 -3.66 4.97
N MET A 35 14.44 -3.37 3.67
CA MET A 35 15.56 -3.57 2.72
C MET A 35 16.76 -2.68 3.04
N GLN A 36 16.53 -1.43 3.48
CA GLN A 36 17.61 -0.55 3.92
C GLN A 36 18.30 -1.08 5.17
N ARG A 37 17.56 -1.58 6.18
CA ARG A 37 18.12 -2.22 7.38
C ARG A 37 18.99 -3.43 7.01
N ILE A 38 18.50 -4.29 6.13
CA ILE A 38 19.25 -5.44 5.59
C ILE A 38 20.51 -4.97 4.86
N GLY A 39 20.40 -3.94 4.02
CA GLY A 39 21.51 -3.35 3.27
C GLY A 39 22.58 -2.66 4.13
N ARG A 40 22.32 -2.35 5.41
CA ARG A 40 23.37 -1.86 6.35
C ARG A 40 24.30 -2.98 6.81
N VAL A 41 23.83 -4.21 6.76
CA VAL A 41 24.57 -5.43 7.12
C VAL A 41 25.10 -6.12 5.87
N ASP A 42 24.31 -6.16 4.79
CA ASP A 42 24.64 -6.79 3.50
C ASP A 42 25.35 -5.83 2.52
N ARG A 43 26.04 -4.81 3.03
CA ARG A 43 27.05 -4.09 2.24
C ARG A 43 28.35 -4.84 2.38
N ARG A 44 28.56 -5.82 1.50
CA ARG A 44 29.83 -6.55 1.44
C ARG A 44 30.96 -5.56 1.16
N MET A 45 31.83 -5.40 2.15
CA MET A 45 33.09 -4.67 2.00
C MET A 45 34.05 -5.46 1.11
N ASP A 46 34.99 -4.72 0.55
CA ASP A 46 36.14 -5.13 -0.24
C ASP A 46 36.65 -6.57 0.08
N PRO A 47 36.86 -7.43 -0.95
CA PRO A 47 37.41 -8.78 -0.78
C PRO A 47 38.68 -8.86 0.08
N GLU A 48 39.50 -7.80 0.09
CA GLU A 48 40.73 -7.73 0.89
C GLU A 48 40.43 -7.62 2.39
N ILE A 49 39.38 -6.88 2.78
CA ILE A 49 38.97 -6.70 4.17
C ILE A 49 38.41 -8.02 4.75
N GLU A 50 37.62 -8.76 3.96
CA GLU A 50 37.16 -10.09 4.34
C GLU A 50 38.31 -11.07 4.56
N ALA A 51 39.32 -11.04 3.68
CA ALA A 51 40.51 -11.89 3.82
C ALA A 51 41.29 -11.55 5.10
N GLN A 52 41.43 -10.26 5.41
CA GLN A 52 42.11 -9.78 6.62
C GLN A 52 41.38 -10.24 7.90
N ILE A 53 40.06 -10.12 7.94
CA ILE A 53 39.29 -10.53 9.14
C ILE A 53 39.29 -12.05 9.34
N VAL A 54 39.30 -12.83 8.25
CA VAL A 54 39.47 -14.30 8.35
C VAL A 54 40.88 -14.68 8.83
N ALA A 55 41.90 -13.91 8.47
CA ALA A 55 43.26 -14.10 8.95
C ALA A 55 43.37 -13.79 10.46
N ASP A 56 42.76 -12.71 10.92
CA ASP A 56 42.79 -12.30 12.33
C ASP A 56 41.91 -13.20 13.22
N HIS A 57 40.81 -13.73 12.67
CA HIS A 57 39.83 -14.53 13.40
C HIS A 57 39.45 -15.83 12.64
N PRO A 58 40.35 -16.82 12.56
CA PRO A 58 40.16 -18.03 11.75
C PRO A 58 38.95 -18.88 12.19
N ALA A 59 38.54 -18.80 13.45
CA ALA A 59 37.34 -19.47 13.98
C ALA A 59 36.02 -18.92 13.39
N GLN A 60 36.01 -17.68 12.90
CA GLN A 60 34.82 -17.02 12.35
C GLN A 60 34.62 -17.31 10.87
N LYS A 61 35.58 -17.97 10.19
CA LYS A 61 35.53 -18.31 8.76
C LYS A 61 34.22 -18.98 8.32
N LYS A 62 33.59 -19.77 9.20
CA LYS A 62 32.30 -20.44 8.93
C LYS A 62 31.08 -19.52 8.96
N LEU A 63 31.19 -18.38 9.63
CA LEU A 63 30.11 -17.39 9.80
C LEU A 63 30.27 -16.20 8.83
N ARG A 64 31.45 -16.06 8.20
CA ARG A 64 31.73 -15.03 7.20
C ARG A 64 31.18 -15.43 5.84
N GLY A 65 30.86 -14.44 5.01
CA GLY A 65 30.33 -14.63 3.67
C GLY A 65 28.83 -14.95 3.58
N THR A 66 28.13 -15.22 4.68
CA THR A 66 26.67 -15.40 4.67
C THR A 66 26.03 -14.59 5.78
N THR A 67 25.13 -13.68 5.43
CA THR A 67 24.36 -12.89 6.38
C THR A 67 23.00 -13.54 6.58
N ALA A 68 22.61 -13.78 7.83
CA ALA A 68 21.30 -14.34 8.16
C ALA A 68 20.38 -13.27 8.75
N TYR A 69 19.12 -13.25 8.32
CA TYR A 69 18.10 -12.33 8.82
C TYR A 69 16.95 -13.14 9.40
N TRP A 70 16.44 -12.73 10.56
CA TRP A 70 15.27 -13.31 11.22
C TRP A 70 14.25 -12.21 11.45
N ASN A 71 12.99 -12.46 11.10
CA ASN A 71 11.90 -11.52 11.32
C ASN A 71 10.86 -12.17 12.22
N PHE A 72 10.53 -11.53 13.34
CA PHE A 72 9.40 -11.94 14.17
C PHE A 72 8.10 -11.50 13.51
N LEU A 73 7.34 -12.49 13.04
CA LEU A 73 6.01 -12.25 12.50
C LEU A 73 5.02 -12.13 13.67
N PRO A 74 4.11 -11.15 13.62
CA PRO A 74 3.05 -11.07 14.62
C PRO A 74 2.17 -12.34 14.55
N PRO A 75 1.62 -12.79 15.70
CA PRO A 75 0.71 -13.93 15.73
C PRO A 75 -0.55 -13.66 14.90
N ASP A 76 -1.20 -14.72 14.40
CA ASP A 76 -2.28 -14.66 13.40
C ASP A 76 -3.43 -13.69 13.76
N GLU A 77 -3.78 -13.58 15.04
CA GLU A 77 -4.81 -12.65 15.55
C GLU A 77 -4.43 -11.16 15.37
N LEU A 78 -3.14 -10.84 15.36
CA LEU A 78 -2.62 -9.47 15.19
C LEU A 78 -2.37 -9.14 13.71
N ASP A 79 -2.08 -10.14 12.86
CA ASP A 79 -1.97 -9.96 11.40
C ASP A 79 -3.34 -9.82 10.71
N GLU A 80 -4.40 -10.43 11.26
CA GLU A 80 -5.78 -10.19 10.82
C GLU A 80 -6.20 -8.72 11.03
N LEU A 81 -5.67 -8.09 12.09
CA LEU A 81 -5.96 -6.71 12.48
C LEU A 81 -5.09 -5.68 11.73
N LEU A 82 -3.84 -6.02 11.43
CA LEU A 82 -2.87 -5.12 10.80
C LEU A 82 -2.73 -5.32 9.28
N ARG A 83 -3.17 -6.46 8.73
CA ARG A 83 -2.96 -6.87 7.32
C ARG A 83 -1.51 -6.67 6.84
N LEU A 84 -0.56 -6.70 7.77
CA LEU A 84 0.77 -6.14 7.59
C LEU A 84 1.62 -7.13 6.81
N PHE A 85 1.54 -8.42 7.13
CA PHE A 85 2.25 -9.47 6.41
C PHE A 85 1.78 -9.56 4.96
N LYS A 86 0.47 -9.50 4.72
CA LYS A 86 -0.13 -9.54 3.37
C LYS A 86 0.27 -8.32 2.53
N THR A 87 0.31 -7.13 3.12
CA THR A 87 0.67 -5.89 2.43
C THR A 87 2.18 -5.80 2.15
N VAL A 88 3.00 -6.18 3.12
CA VAL A 88 4.47 -6.20 2.98
C VAL A 88 4.89 -7.27 1.98
N SER A 89 4.34 -8.48 2.07
CA SER A 89 4.63 -9.56 1.11
C SER A 89 4.27 -9.18 -0.33
N LYS A 90 3.09 -8.57 -0.55
CA LYS A 90 2.66 -8.12 -1.89
C LYS A 90 3.56 -7.02 -2.47
N LYS A 91 4.02 -6.08 -1.64
CA LYS A 91 4.93 -5.00 -2.07
C LYS A 91 6.36 -5.50 -2.29
N THR A 92 6.85 -6.39 -1.44
CA THR A 92 8.18 -7.00 -1.56
C THR A 92 8.32 -7.86 -2.82
N LEU A 93 7.31 -8.66 -3.15
CA LEU A 93 7.26 -9.45 -4.40
C LEU A 93 7.25 -8.56 -5.66
N ARG A 94 6.52 -7.44 -5.63
CA ARG A 94 6.46 -6.50 -6.75
C ARG A 94 7.79 -5.80 -6.99
N ILE A 95 8.51 -5.47 -5.92
CA ILE A 95 9.86 -4.90 -5.97
C ILE A 95 10.86 -5.94 -6.48
N SER A 96 10.81 -7.18 -5.98
CA SER A 96 11.68 -8.28 -6.45
C SER A 96 11.57 -8.52 -7.97
N ARG A 97 10.36 -8.48 -8.55
CA ARG A 97 10.15 -8.55 -10.02
C ARG A 97 10.75 -7.37 -10.78
N THR A 98 10.64 -6.15 -10.26
CA THR A 98 11.15 -4.94 -10.93
C THR A 98 12.68 -4.82 -10.87
N PHE A 99 13.30 -5.32 -9.80
CA PHE A 99 14.75 -5.23 -9.59
C PHE A 99 15.53 -6.51 -9.98
N GLY A 100 14.85 -7.53 -10.51
CA GLY A 100 15.50 -8.74 -11.03
C GLY A 100 16.15 -9.63 -9.96
N ILE A 101 15.71 -9.55 -8.71
CA ILE A 101 16.23 -10.37 -7.62
C ILE A 101 15.43 -11.67 -7.59
N GLU A 102 15.72 -12.56 -8.53
CA GLU A 102 15.18 -13.93 -8.53
C GLU A 102 15.85 -14.75 -7.42
N GLY A 103 15.03 -15.39 -6.57
CA GLY A 103 15.44 -16.61 -5.88
C GLY A 103 16.10 -16.48 -4.50
N LYS A 104 15.96 -15.36 -3.76
CA LYS A 104 16.45 -15.32 -2.37
C LYS A 104 15.33 -15.23 -1.34
N LYS A 105 15.27 -16.27 -0.50
CA LYS A 105 14.41 -16.45 0.67
C LYS A 105 14.46 -15.22 1.56
N LEU A 106 13.33 -14.52 1.71
CA LEU A 106 13.30 -13.21 2.37
C LEU A 106 12.59 -13.23 3.73
N LEU A 107 11.66 -14.17 3.94
CA LEU A 107 10.77 -14.13 5.11
C LEU A 107 10.87 -15.40 5.97
N THR A 108 11.00 -16.60 5.39
CA THR A 108 11.25 -17.82 6.19
C THR A 108 12.32 -18.77 5.61
N PRO A 109 12.97 -19.62 6.44
CA PRO A 109 13.99 -20.57 5.98
C PRO A 109 13.44 -21.67 5.05
N ASP A 110 12.16 -22.01 5.21
CA ASP A 110 11.44 -23.05 4.47
C ASP A 110 10.63 -22.49 3.28
N ASP A 111 10.92 -21.25 2.84
CA ASP A 111 10.32 -20.69 1.63
C ASP A 111 10.72 -21.54 0.42
N ASP A 112 9.86 -22.51 0.10
CA ASP A 112 9.95 -23.39 -1.05
C ASP A 112 9.35 -22.67 -2.26
N TYR A 113 10.24 -22.17 -3.12
CA TYR A 113 9.89 -21.45 -4.35
C TYR A 113 9.03 -22.30 -5.30
N GLN A 114 8.97 -23.63 -5.12
CA GLN A 114 8.11 -24.52 -5.89
C GLN A 114 6.66 -24.54 -5.40
N ALA A 115 6.41 -24.36 -4.10
CA ALA A 115 5.05 -24.23 -3.57
C ALA A 115 4.39 -22.92 -4.04
N LEU A 116 5.17 -21.87 -4.33
CA LEU A 116 4.68 -20.64 -4.95
C LEU A 116 4.52 -20.74 -6.46
N ARG A 117 5.23 -21.66 -7.14
CA ARG A 117 4.98 -21.97 -8.55
C ARG A 117 3.69 -22.76 -8.71
N ASP A 118 3.45 -23.73 -7.84
CA ASP A 118 2.17 -24.46 -7.79
C ASP A 118 1.03 -23.62 -7.21
N PHE A 119 1.29 -22.60 -6.38
CA PHE A 119 0.29 -21.58 -6.01
C PHE A 119 0.12 -20.50 -7.08
N THR A 120 1.05 -20.36 -8.02
CA THR A 120 0.85 -19.53 -9.20
C THR A 120 0.07 -20.34 -10.24
N ASP A 121 0.38 -21.62 -10.45
CA ASP A 121 -0.23 -22.50 -11.46
C ASP A 121 -1.58 -23.10 -11.00
N ALA A 122 -1.85 -23.22 -9.68
CA ALA A 122 -3.18 -23.54 -9.14
C ALA A 122 -4.06 -22.29 -8.92
N TYR A 123 -3.48 -21.09 -9.00
CA TYR A 123 -4.18 -19.81 -9.08
C TYR A 123 -4.08 -19.19 -10.49
N GLU A 124 -3.52 -19.94 -11.45
CA GLU A 124 -3.59 -19.70 -12.90
C GLU A 124 -4.99 -20.10 -13.35
N GLY A 125 -5.90 -19.17 -13.10
CA GLY A 125 -7.24 -19.24 -13.67
C GLY A 125 -8.03 -17.98 -13.41
N THR A 126 -7.78 -17.28 -12.30
CA THR A 126 -8.59 -16.10 -11.95
C THR A 126 -7.72 -14.95 -11.45
N LEU A 127 -7.66 -13.90 -12.27
CA LEU A 127 -7.15 -12.58 -11.92
C LEU A 127 -7.81 -12.06 -10.64
N SER A 128 -7.03 -11.57 -9.66
CA SER A 128 -7.66 -10.92 -8.51
C SER A 128 -8.36 -9.62 -8.98
N PRO A 129 -9.50 -9.24 -8.39
CA PRO A 129 -10.27 -8.09 -8.88
C PRO A 129 -9.50 -6.76 -8.88
N LEU A 130 -8.61 -6.53 -7.91
CA LEU A 130 -7.74 -5.36 -7.87
C LEU A 130 -6.62 -5.40 -8.92
N GLU A 131 -6.11 -6.59 -9.24
CA GLU A 131 -5.12 -6.77 -10.32
C GLU A 131 -5.76 -6.55 -11.69
N ALA A 132 -6.98 -7.03 -11.89
CA ALA A 132 -7.75 -6.75 -13.10
C ALA A 132 -7.94 -5.24 -13.32
N MET A 133 -8.30 -4.49 -12.28
CA MET A 133 -8.40 -3.03 -12.35
C MET A 133 -7.06 -2.35 -12.68
N HIS A 134 -5.95 -2.86 -12.15
CA HIS A 134 -4.63 -2.30 -12.44
C HIS A 134 -4.18 -2.57 -13.88
N LEU A 135 -4.38 -3.80 -14.37
CA LEU A 135 -4.11 -4.15 -15.75
C LEU A 135 -4.96 -3.35 -16.73
N GLU A 136 -6.23 -3.10 -16.38
CA GLU A 136 -7.12 -2.23 -17.16
C GLU A 136 -6.58 -0.80 -17.25
N LEU A 137 -6.15 -0.21 -16.12
CA LEU A 137 -5.52 1.11 -16.13
C LEU A 137 -4.27 1.13 -17.03
N GLN A 138 -3.41 0.11 -16.93
CA GLN A 138 -2.23 0.01 -17.80
C GLN A 138 -2.60 -0.11 -19.27
N ALA A 139 -3.61 -0.91 -19.62
CA ALA A 139 -4.10 -1.05 -20.98
C ALA A 139 -4.64 0.29 -21.53
N LEU A 140 -5.36 1.07 -20.71
CA LEU A 140 -5.86 2.39 -21.09
C LEU A 140 -4.72 3.39 -21.32
N LEU A 141 -3.70 3.41 -20.45
CA LEU A 141 -2.53 4.26 -20.60
C LEU A 141 -1.70 3.90 -21.84
N ASN A 142 -1.57 2.60 -22.14
CA ASN A 142 -0.88 2.13 -23.34
C ASN A 142 -1.65 2.47 -24.62
N ALA A 143 -2.98 2.32 -24.60
CA ALA A 143 -3.83 2.66 -25.74
C ALA A 143 -3.88 4.17 -25.99
N ARG A 144 -3.72 4.99 -24.95
CA ARG A 144 -3.74 6.45 -25.02
C ARG A 144 -2.66 7.06 -24.10
N PRO A 145 -1.43 7.21 -24.60
CA PRO A 145 -0.32 7.77 -23.81
C PRO A 145 -0.58 9.20 -23.29
N GLU A 146 -1.42 9.97 -23.99
CA GLU A 146 -1.80 11.33 -23.60
C GLU A 146 -2.70 11.38 -22.35
N LEU A 147 -3.35 10.26 -22.01
CA LEU A 147 -4.36 10.17 -20.95
C LEU A 147 -3.79 10.58 -19.59
N GLU A 148 -2.55 10.20 -19.28
CA GLU A 148 -1.92 10.55 -18.01
C GLU A 148 -1.78 12.06 -17.83
N LYS A 149 -1.33 12.76 -18.88
CA LYS A 149 -1.19 14.22 -18.86
C LYS A 149 -2.53 14.90 -18.73
N GLU A 150 -3.54 14.43 -19.44
CA GLU A 150 -4.89 14.97 -19.33
C GLU A 150 -5.48 14.78 -17.93
N LEU A 151 -5.30 13.60 -17.32
CA LEU A 151 -5.74 13.34 -15.95
C LEU A 151 -5.07 14.28 -14.94
N GLN A 152 -3.81 14.64 -15.15
CA GLN A 152 -3.10 15.62 -14.30
C GLN A 152 -3.63 17.05 -14.47
N LEU A 153 -4.17 17.39 -15.64
CA LEU A 153 -4.74 18.70 -15.93
C LEU A 153 -6.18 18.87 -15.44
N LEU A 154 -6.87 17.77 -15.10
CA LEU A 154 -8.24 17.84 -14.59
C LEU A 154 -8.29 18.58 -13.24
N PRO A 155 -9.25 19.51 -13.07
CA PRO A 155 -9.44 20.16 -11.78
C PRO A 155 -9.87 19.15 -10.73
N GLY A 156 -9.53 19.39 -9.46
CA GLY A 156 -10.06 18.59 -8.36
C GLY A 156 -11.59 18.67 -8.28
N ARG A 157 -12.23 17.64 -7.69
CA ARG A 157 -13.69 17.52 -7.50
C ARG A 157 -14.48 17.38 -8.81
N VAL A 158 -13.92 16.66 -9.79
CA VAL A 158 -14.60 16.37 -11.07
C VAL A 158 -15.93 15.66 -10.81
N PHE A 159 -17.00 16.16 -11.42
CA PHE A 159 -18.35 15.62 -11.31
C PHE A 159 -18.85 15.10 -12.65
N SER A 160 -19.40 13.89 -12.65
CA SER A 160 -20.12 13.34 -13.80
C SER A 160 -21.36 12.56 -13.35
N GLY A 161 -22.05 11.96 -14.31
CA GLY A 161 -23.14 11.04 -14.02
C GLY A 161 -23.45 10.17 -15.23
N LYS A 162 -24.07 9.02 -14.98
CA LYS A 162 -24.55 8.11 -16.00
C LYS A 162 -25.80 7.37 -15.51
N HIS A 163 -26.49 6.68 -16.42
CA HIS A 163 -27.50 5.72 -16.01
C HIS A 163 -26.87 4.53 -15.29
N ASN A 164 -27.55 4.07 -14.26
CA ASN A 164 -27.18 2.89 -13.50
C ASN A 164 -27.43 1.63 -14.34
N LEU A 165 -26.61 0.61 -14.11
CA LEU A 165 -26.76 -0.70 -14.75
C LEU A 165 -28.00 -1.45 -14.26
N LYS A 166 -28.47 -1.15 -13.04
CA LYS A 166 -29.66 -1.74 -12.43
C LYS A 166 -30.83 -0.76 -12.49
N PRO A 167 -31.90 -1.07 -13.25
CA PRO A 167 -33.08 -0.21 -13.34
C PRO A 167 -33.70 0.05 -11.97
N GLY A 168 -33.90 1.33 -11.62
CA GLY A 168 -34.58 1.76 -10.39
C GLY A 168 -33.67 1.91 -9.16
N THR A 169 -32.38 1.57 -9.25
CA THR A 169 -31.41 1.84 -8.18
C THR A 169 -30.71 3.17 -8.44
N ARG A 170 -30.80 4.11 -7.49
CA ARG A 170 -30.04 5.37 -7.56
C ARG A 170 -28.90 5.33 -6.56
N ALA A 171 -27.69 5.68 -7.01
CA ALA A 171 -26.51 5.69 -6.16
C ALA A 171 -25.57 6.85 -6.50
N VAL A 172 -24.68 7.19 -5.56
CA VAL A 172 -23.66 8.22 -5.75
C VAL A 172 -22.31 7.66 -5.37
N PHE A 173 -21.40 7.66 -6.32
CA PHE A 173 -20.00 7.30 -6.14
C PHE A 173 -19.18 8.51 -5.70
N PHE A 174 -18.28 8.30 -4.76
CA PHE A 174 -17.31 9.27 -4.29
C PHE A 174 -15.90 8.66 -4.21
N CYS A 175 -14.92 9.44 -4.63
CA CYS A 175 -13.50 9.15 -4.50
C CYS A 175 -12.88 10.19 -3.57
N PHE A 176 -12.41 9.76 -2.40
CA PHE A 176 -11.80 10.64 -1.39
C PHE A 176 -10.30 10.33 -1.23
N GLY A 177 -9.49 11.37 -1.14
CA GLY A 177 -8.15 11.28 -0.57
C GLY A 177 -8.24 11.37 0.95
N LEU A 178 -7.76 10.32 1.62
CA LEU A 178 -7.71 10.22 3.07
C LEU A 178 -6.30 10.58 3.53
N PRO A 179 -6.11 11.68 4.27
CA PRO A 179 -4.78 12.08 4.74
C PRO A 179 -4.28 11.12 5.80
N ALA A 180 -2.97 10.91 5.84
CA ALA A 180 -2.32 10.17 6.93
C ALA A 180 -1.19 11.00 7.54
N ARG A 181 -0.75 10.56 8.72
CA ARG A 181 0.34 11.19 9.45
C ARG A 181 1.66 10.95 8.72
N GLN A 182 2.34 12.02 8.33
CA GLN A 182 3.69 11.95 7.81
C GLN A 182 4.67 11.83 8.98
N ALA A 183 5.40 10.71 9.05
CA ALA A 183 6.47 10.55 10.03
C ALA A 183 7.71 11.31 9.55
N GLY A 184 7.98 12.48 10.14
CA GLY A 184 9.26 13.17 10.01
C GLY A 184 10.22 12.74 11.11
N GLU A 185 11.46 12.42 10.76
CA GLU A 185 12.53 12.16 11.75
C GLU A 185 12.70 13.39 12.65
N GLY A 186 12.46 13.24 13.96
CA GLY A 186 12.75 14.27 14.97
C GLY A 186 11.64 15.28 15.30
N GLN A 187 10.43 15.15 14.75
CA GLN A 187 9.30 16.01 15.14
C GLN A 187 8.54 15.42 16.34
N SER A 188 8.27 16.24 17.35
CA SER A 188 7.40 15.89 18.48
C SER A 188 5.99 15.52 18.01
N GLU A 189 5.28 14.66 18.76
CA GLU A 189 3.93 14.18 18.38
C GLU A 189 2.94 15.32 18.08
N ASP A 190 3.11 16.48 18.72
CA ASP A 190 2.31 17.69 18.52
C ASP A 190 2.56 18.43 17.19
N GLN A 191 3.63 18.10 16.45
CA GLN A 191 4.00 18.75 15.18
C GLN A 191 3.79 17.85 13.95
N ALA A 192 3.29 16.62 14.13
CA ALA A 192 3.14 15.68 13.05
C ALA A 192 2.18 16.20 11.97
N GLN A 193 2.72 16.45 10.77
CA GLN A 193 1.95 16.97 9.65
C GLN A 193 1.08 15.87 9.03
N TRP A 194 -0.18 16.20 8.76
CA TRP A 194 -1.12 15.32 8.05
C TRP A 194 -1.19 15.73 6.59
N THR A 195 -0.85 14.82 5.70
CA THR A 195 -0.81 15.10 4.27
C THR A 195 -1.58 14.05 3.47
N LEU A 196 -2.11 14.46 2.32
CA LEU A 196 -2.76 13.53 1.39
C LEU A 196 -1.75 12.59 0.70
N GLU A 197 -0.50 13.02 0.60
CA GLU A 197 0.60 12.24 -0.01
C GLU A 197 1.02 11.05 0.87
N ALA A 198 1.06 11.24 2.18
CA ALA A 198 1.26 10.15 3.14
C ALA A 198 0.04 9.22 3.24
N GLY A 199 -1.11 9.71 2.75
CA GLY A 199 -2.41 9.05 2.80
C GLY A 199 -2.66 8.04 1.69
N TYR A 200 -3.93 7.72 1.47
CA TYR A 200 -4.38 6.87 0.38
C TYR A 200 -5.74 7.32 -0.16
N VAL A 201 -6.12 6.81 -1.32
CA VAL A 201 -7.42 7.07 -1.93
C VAL A 201 -8.38 5.95 -1.56
N GLN A 202 -9.62 6.31 -1.21
CA GLN A 202 -10.68 5.36 -0.91
C GLN A 202 -11.94 5.69 -1.70
N TRP A 203 -12.63 4.64 -2.16
CA TRP A 203 -13.84 4.70 -2.96
C TRP A 203 -15.06 4.39 -2.08
N TYR A 204 -16.14 5.13 -2.32
CA TYR A 204 -17.40 4.97 -1.61
C TYR A 204 -18.55 4.99 -2.61
N LEU A 205 -19.50 4.07 -2.47
CA LEU A 205 -20.74 4.08 -3.23
C LEU A 205 -21.92 4.11 -2.26
N LEU A 206 -22.64 5.22 -2.24
CA LEU A 206 -23.84 5.39 -1.42
C LEU A 206 -25.08 5.07 -2.24
N GLU A 207 -25.84 4.07 -1.85
CA GLU A 207 -27.17 3.81 -2.41
C GLU A 207 -28.20 4.75 -1.76
N LEU A 208 -28.89 5.55 -2.57
CA LEU A 208 -29.77 6.62 -2.06
C LEU A 208 -31.04 6.09 -1.40
N THR A 209 -31.53 4.93 -1.84
CA THR A 209 -32.77 4.32 -1.32
C THR A 209 -32.55 3.67 0.04
N THR A 210 -31.47 2.90 0.19
CA THR A 210 -31.17 2.13 1.41
C THR A 210 -30.28 2.90 2.38
N GLY A 211 -29.51 3.87 1.89
CA GLY A 211 -28.47 4.55 2.67
C GLY A 211 -27.22 3.71 2.90
N ASN A 212 -27.11 2.54 2.27
CA ASN A 212 -25.94 1.66 2.40
C ASN A 212 -24.71 2.27 1.72
N ILE A 213 -23.54 2.09 2.35
CA ILE A 213 -22.25 2.58 1.84
C ILE A 213 -21.36 1.36 1.56
N LEU A 214 -21.03 1.16 0.27
CA LEU A 214 -20.03 0.19 -0.15
C LEU A 214 -18.65 0.87 -0.22
N GLU A 215 -17.61 0.18 0.24
CA GLU A 215 -16.23 0.69 0.28
C GLU A 215 -15.25 -0.16 -0.55
N GLU A 216 -15.72 -1.28 -1.10
CA GLU A 216 -14.88 -2.23 -1.81
C GLU A 216 -14.71 -1.80 -3.27
N ALA A 217 -13.52 -1.25 -3.59
CA ALA A 217 -13.22 -0.70 -4.90
C ALA A 217 -13.54 -1.62 -6.09
N PRO A 218 -13.28 -2.96 -6.04
CA PRO A 218 -13.62 -3.84 -7.15
C PRO A 218 -15.12 -3.92 -7.41
N HIS A 219 -15.93 -4.05 -6.36
CA HIS A 219 -17.39 -4.07 -6.49
C HIS A 219 -17.91 -2.72 -6.99
N ILE A 220 -17.37 -1.62 -6.49
CA ILE A 220 -17.73 -0.27 -6.94
C ILE A 220 -17.39 -0.07 -8.42
N ALA A 221 -16.25 -0.61 -8.89
CA ALA A 221 -15.79 -0.50 -10.26
C ALA A 221 -16.83 -1.03 -11.27
N GLU A 222 -17.53 -2.11 -10.93
CA GLU A 222 -18.59 -2.68 -11.76
C GLU A 222 -19.72 -1.66 -12.03
N PHE A 223 -20.05 -0.82 -11.05
CA PHE A 223 -21.10 0.19 -11.19
C PHE A 223 -20.64 1.42 -11.97
N ILE A 224 -19.41 1.89 -11.75
CA ILE A 224 -18.93 3.18 -12.29
C ILE A 224 -18.21 3.07 -13.63
N ARG A 225 -17.89 1.85 -14.08
CA ARG A 225 -17.23 1.59 -15.36
C ARG A 225 -17.93 2.31 -16.50
N SER A 226 -17.14 3.04 -17.29
CA SER A 226 -17.63 3.89 -18.39
C SER A 226 -16.68 3.78 -19.58
N THR A 227 -17.23 3.75 -20.78
CA THR A 227 -16.51 3.83 -22.06
C THR A 227 -16.70 5.23 -22.69
N HIS A 228 -16.04 5.50 -23.82
CA HIS A 228 -16.13 6.79 -24.49
C HIS A 228 -17.51 7.06 -25.10
N GLU A 229 -18.31 6.01 -25.32
CA GLU A 229 -19.69 6.04 -25.79
C GLU A 229 -20.70 6.14 -24.64
N THR A 230 -20.26 6.04 -23.39
CA THR A 230 -21.16 6.14 -22.23
C THR A 230 -21.72 7.55 -22.13
N ALA A 231 -23.04 7.67 -22.36
CA ALA A 231 -23.72 8.95 -22.30
C ALA A 231 -23.72 9.52 -20.87
N ARG A 232 -23.42 10.82 -20.76
CA ARG A 232 -23.48 11.55 -19.50
C ARG A 232 -24.95 11.88 -19.16
N SER A 233 -25.43 11.41 -18.02
CA SER A 233 -26.76 11.76 -17.47
C SER A 233 -26.61 12.31 -16.06
N CYS A 234 -27.18 13.49 -15.80
CA CYS A 234 -27.22 14.08 -14.47
C CYS A 234 -28.65 14.51 -14.11
N GLU A 235 -29.35 13.71 -13.33
CA GLU A 235 -30.76 13.83 -12.96
C GLU A 235 -30.97 13.94 -11.44
N ILE A 236 -29.96 13.66 -10.61
CA ILE A 236 -30.08 13.80 -9.15
C ILE A 236 -30.09 15.27 -8.75
N ALA A 237 -31.06 15.64 -7.90
CA ALA A 237 -31.17 16.99 -7.38
C ALA A 237 -29.93 17.37 -6.55
N LYS A 238 -29.44 18.61 -6.72
CA LYS A 238 -28.25 19.12 -6.02
C LYS A 238 -28.36 19.05 -4.50
N SER A 239 -29.56 19.21 -3.95
CA SER A 239 -29.83 19.05 -2.50
C SER A 239 -29.54 17.63 -2.06
N THR A 240 -30.07 16.63 -2.77
CA THR A 240 -29.85 15.21 -2.49
C THR A 240 -28.37 14.83 -2.64
N LEU A 241 -27.67 15.37 -3.65
CA LEU A 241 -26.22 15.16 -3.81
C LEU A 241 -25.41 15.76 -2.65
N LYS A 242 -25.82 16.93 -2.15
CA LYS A 242 -25.19 17.56 -0.98
C LYS A 242 -25.39 16.69 0.27
N GLU A 243 -26.60 16.24 0.53
CA GLU A 243 -26.92 15.34 1.64
C GLU A 243 -26.16 14.00 1.54
N ALA A 244 -26.07 13.43 0.34
CA ALA A 244 -25.31 12.21 0.08
C ALA A 244 -23.82 12.39 0.43
N ARG A 245 -23.23 13.52 0.02
CA ARG A 245 -21.85 13.85 0.34
C ARG A 245 -21.63 14.00 1.84
N GLU A 246 -22.50 14.74 2.54
CA GLU A 246 -22.41 14.94 3.99
C GLU A 246 -22.52 13.61 4.75
N LYS A 247 -23.35 12.68 4.29
CA LYS A 247 -23.44 11.32 4.84
C LYS A 247 -22.11 10.57 4.72
N VAL A 248 -21.48 10.58 3.54
CA VAL A 248 -20.19 9.90 3.31
C VAL A 248 -19.05 10.57 4.08
N GLU A 249 -18.99 11.90 4.14
CA GLU A 249 -18.00 12.63 4.95
C GLU A 249 -18.14 12.31 6.44
N LYS A 250 -19.38 12.24 6.96
CA LYS A 250 -19.67 11.80 8.33
C LYS A 250 -19.24 10.34 8.56
N HIS A 251 -19.47 9.47 7.58
CA HIS A 251 -19.01 8.09 7.63
C HIS A 251 -17.49 8.01 7.72
N ILE A 252 -16.76 8.68 6.82
CA ILE A 252 -15.28 8.76 6.82
C ILE A 252 -14.76 9.30 8.15
N LYS A 253 -15.39 10.35 8.70
CA LYS A 253 -15.01 10.90 10.00
C LYS A 253 -15.09 9.86 11.11
N ASN A 254 -16.13 9.02 11.10
CA ASN A 254 -16.36 8.01 12.13
C ASN A 254 -15.55 6.72 11.91
N SER A 255 -15.40 6.28 10.67
CA SER A 255 -14.78 5.00 10.32
C SER A 255 -13.26 5.09 10.19
N TYR A 256 -12.73 6.24 9.76
CA TYR A 256 -11.31 6.46 9.53
C TYR A 256 -10.71 7.50 10.46
N LEU A 257 -11.11 8.78 10.36
CA LEU A 257 -10.42 9.89 11.05
C LEU A 257 -10.38 9.73 12.57
N LYS A 258 -11.46 9.25 13.18
CA LYS A 258 -11.49 8.91 14.61
C LYS A 258 -10.54 7.77 14.98
N LYS A 259 -10.46 6.73 14.13
CA LYS A 259 -9.58 5.57 14.40
C LYS A 259 -8.11 5.95 14.35
N VAL A 260 -7.75 6.84 13.43
CA VAL A 260 -6.37 7.33 13.29
C VAL A 260 -6.06 8.55 14.18
N GLN A 261 -7.01 8.94 15.05
CA GLN A 261 -6.89 10.08 15.97
C GLN A 261 -6.47 11.38 15.27
N ALA A 262 -7.05 11.64 14.09
CA ALA A 262 -6.74 12.85 13.33
C ALA A 262 -7.15 14.11 14.13
N PRO A 263 -6.27 15.14 14.20
CA PRO A 263 -6.55 16.37 14.93
C PRO A 263 -7.64 17.20 14.25
N ILE A 264 -8.20 18.16 15.02
CA ILE A 264 -9.22 19.08 14.52
C ILE A 264 -8.65 19.90 13.36
N GLY A 265 -9.36 19.91 12.23
CA GLY A 265 -8.93 20.58 10.99
C GLY A 265 -8.36 19.66 9.92
N VAL A 266 -8.08 18.39 10.25
CA VAL A 266 -7.71 17.37 9.25
C VAL A 266 -8.97 16.76 8.65
N GLU A 267 -9.16 16.95 7.35
CA GLU A 267 -10.35 16.50 6.63
C GLU A 267 -9.97 15.66 5.40
N SER A 268 -10.86 14.73 5.03
CA SER A 268 -10.77 14.02 3.75
C SER A 268 -11.06 14.95 2.59
N VAL A 269 -10.36 14.79 1.48
CA VAL A 269 -10.51 15.65 0.30
C VAL A 269 -11.22 14.89 -0.82
N LEU A 270 -12.40 15.38 -1.22
CA LEU A 270 -13.11 14.86 -2.38
C LEU A 270 -12.29 15.09 -3.66
N LYS A 271 -11.98 14.01 -4.39
CA LYS A 271 -11.21 14.03 -5.64
C LYS A 271 -12.11 14.01 -6.86
N ALA A 272 -13.10 13.10 -6.87
CA ALA A 272 -14.08 12.97 -7.93
C ALA A 272 -15.35 12.31 -7.39
N TRP A 273 -16.45 12.48 -8.11
CA TRP A 273 -17.74 11.88 -7.77
C TRP A 273 -18.61 11.72 -9.00
N MET A 274 -19.51 10.74 -8.96
CA MET A 274 -20.39 10.39 -10.07
C MET A 274 -21.76 9.99 -9.53
N GLU A 275 -22.82 10.51 -10.12
CA GLU A 275 -24.16 9.99 -9.86
C GLU A 275 -24.53 8.84 -10.82
N LEU A 276 -25.26 7.88 -10.30
CA LEU A 276 -25.79 6.72 -11.01
C LEU A 276 -27.31 6.77 -10.93
N ASN A 277 -27.95 7.01 -12.08
CA ASN A 277 -29.40 7.23 -12.24
C ASN A 277 -30.19 5.99 -12.61
#